data_AF-A0A6I4MNS2-F1
#
_entry.id   AF-A0A6I4MNS2-F1
#
_cell.length_a   1.000
_cell.length_b   1.000
_cell.length_c   1.000
_cell.angle_alpha   90.00
_cell.angle_beta   90.00
_cell.angle_gamma   90.00
#
_symmetry.space_group_name_H-M   'P 1'
#
loop_
_entity.id
_entity.type
_entity.pdbx_description
1 polymer ?
#
loop_
_entity_poly.entity_id
_entity_poly.type
_entity_poly.pdbx_seq_one_letter_code
_entity_poly.pdbx_strand_id
1 'polypeptide(L)' 'MTAEDRPFLQVVRGDPSAAEIAALVAVLTARARAAAAARDGGEPRTSRWADRTRLVRATVSGGPRPRGPGAWRASGLPR' A
#
# COMPACT_ATOMS: atom_id res chain seq x y z
N MET A 1 -17.29 -2.84 -35.44
CA MET A 1 -16.18 -2.91 -34.47
C MET A 1 -15.72 -4.34 -34.35
N THR A 2 -14.68 -4.71 -35.10
CA THR A 2 -13.95 -5.97 -34.90
C THR A 2 -13.24 -5.90 -33.54
N ALA A 3 -12.92 -7.04 -32.94
CA ALA A 3 -12.35 -7.11 -31.60
C ALA A 3 -11.00 -6.37 -31.43
N GLU A 4 -10.34 -5.99 -32.53
CA GLU A 4 -9.05 -5.29 -32.55
C GLU A 4 -9.13 -3.80 -32.21
N ASP A 5 -10.31 -3.17 -32.24
CA ASP A 5 -10.46 -1.70 -32.13
C ASP A 5 -10.91 -1.24 -30.72
N ARG A 6 -10.85 -2.12 -29.71
CA ARG A 6 -11.18 -1.77 -28.32
C ARG A 6 -9.92 -1.45 -27.52
N PRO A 7 -9.89 -0.32 -26.80
CA PRO A 7 -8.74 0.06 -25.99
C PRO A 7 -8.48 -0.99 -24.91
N PHE A 8 -7.20 -1.32 -24.68
CA PHE A 8 -6.77 -2.22 -23.61
C PHE A 8 -7.17 -1.68 -22.21
N LEU A 9 -7.27 -0.36 -22.06
CA LEU A 9 -7.73 0.31 -20.85
C LEU A 9 -8.54 1.56 -21.20
N GLN A 10 -9.70 1.71 -20.58
CA GLN A 10 -10.51 2.93 -20.67
C GLN A 10 -10.54 3.64 -19.31
N VAL A 11 -10.04 4.88 -19.27
CA VAL A 11 -10.15 5.73 -18.09
C VAL A 11 -11.45 6.51 -18.17
N VAL A 12 -12.40 6.14 -17.32
CA VAL A 12 -13.66 6.87 -17.17
C VAL A 12 -13.46 7.95 -16.12
N ARG A 13 -13.62 9.22 -16.52
CA ARG A 13 -13.64 10.35 -15.59
C ARG A 13 -15.07 10.50 -15.07
N GLY A 14 -15.27 10.29 -13.77
CA GLY A 14 -16.51 10.66 -13.10
C GLY A 14 -16.54 12.14 -12.72
N ASP A 15 -17.75 12.68 -12.56
CA ASP A 15 -18.01 14.01 -12.00
C ASP A 15 -18.87 13.86 -10.72
N PRO A 16 -18.29 13.34 -9.62
CA PRO A 16 -19.03 13.14 -8.39
C PRO A 16 -19.32 14.46 -7.70
N SER A 17 -20.50 14.57 -7.09
CA SER A 17 -20.85 15.69 -6.24
C SER A 17 -19.97 15.74 -4.98
N ALA A 18 -19.89 16.92 -4.37
CA ALA A 18 -19.16 17.11 -3.10
C ALA A 18 -19.69 16.18 -1.98
N ALA A 19 -21.00 15.90 -1.96
CA ALA A 19 -21.62 15.01 -0.98
C ALA A 19 -21.17 13.56 -1.16
N GLU A 20 -21.05 13.08 -2.40
CA GLU A 20 -20.57 11.72 -2.70
C GLU A 20 -19.09 11.56 -2.36
N ILE A 21 -18.26 12.57 -2.65
CA ILE A 21 -16.85 12.58 -2.23
C ILE A 21 -16.76 12.51 -0.70
N ALA A 22 -17.56 13.32 0.01
CA ALA A 22 -17.58 13.33 1.47
C ALA A 22 -18.02 11.97 2.03
N ALA A 23 -19.04 11.33 1.44
CA ALA A 23 -19.50 10.00 1.84
C ALA A 23 -18.39 8.94 1.66
N LEU A 24 -17.70 8.94 0.52
CA LEU A 24 -16.59 8.03 0.27
C LEU A 24 -15.44 8.23 1.28
N VAL A 25 -15.03 9.48 1.51
CA VAL A 25 -13.99 9.81 2.49
C VAL A 25 -14.38 9.37 3.90
N ALA A 26 -15.63 9.61 4.30
CA ALA A 26 -16.14 9.20 5.61
C ALA A 26 -16.06 7.68 5.79
N VAL A 27 -16.52 6.90 4.80
CA VAL A 27 -16.48 5.43 4.84
C VAL A 27 -15.05 4.90 4.88
N LEU A 28 -14.17 5.41 4.01
CA LEU A 28 -12.76 4.99 3.97
C LEU A 28 -12.04 5.30 5.27
N THR A 29 -12.31 6.47 5.87
CA THR A 29 -11.71 6.87 7.14
C THR A 29 -12.20 6.00 8.29
N ALA A 30 -13.51 5.73 8.36
CA ALA A 30 -14.09 4.83 9.36
C ALA A 30 -13.48 3.42 9.27
N ARG A 31 -13.33 2.89 8.05
CA ARG A 31 -12.71 1.58 7.83
C ARG A 31 -11.22 1.56 8.20
N ALA A 32 -10.48 2.62 7.89
CA ALA A 32 -9.08 2.74 8.28
C ALA A 32 -8.91 2.77 9.81
N ARG A 33 -9.77 3.52 10.52
CA ARG A 33 -9.78 3.57 11.99
C ARG A 33 -10.13 2.22 12.61
N ALA A 34 -11.15 1.53 12.10
CA ALA A 34 -11.49 0.19 12.56
C ALA A 34 -10.34 -0.82 12.35
N ALA A 35 -9.67 -0.73 11.20
CA ALA A 35 -8.50 -1.56 10.91
C ALA A 35 -7.28 -1.22 11.79
N ALA A 36 -7.15 0.03 12.24
CA ALA A 36 -6.12 0.43 13.20
C ALA A 36 -6.42 -0.09 14.60
N ALA A 37 -7.65 0.08 15.09
CA ALA A 37 -8.08 -0.43 16.40
C ALA A 37 -7.95 -1.97 16.49
N ALA A 38 -8.24 -2.69 15.41
CA ALA A 38 -8.03 -4.13 15.34
C ALA A 38 -6.54 -4.56 15.43
N ARG A 39 -5.59 -3.62 15.27
CA ARG A 39 -4.15 -3.89 15.37
C ARG A 39 -3.54 -3.59 16.73
N ASP A 40 -4.29 -2.99 17.66
CA ASP A 40 -3.78 -2.64 19.01
C ASP A 40 -3.42 -3.85 19.89
N GLY A 41 -3.59 -5.09 19.40
CA GLY A 41 -3.11 -6.32 20.05
C GLY A 41 -1.81 -6.90 19.48
N GLY A 42 -1.19 -6.27 18.48
CA GLY A 42 0.05 -6.76 17.84
C GLY A 42 1.31 -6.04 18.32
N GLU A 43 2.41 -6.77 18.47
CA GLU A 43 3.72 -6.18 18.79
C GLU A 43 4.07 -5.05 17.80
N PRO A 44 4.63 -3.91 18.27
CA PRO A 44 4.93 -2.78 17.41
C PRO A 44 5.79 -3.22 16.23
N ARG A 45 5.22 -3.22 15.03
CA ARG A 45 5.99 -3.50 13.82
C ARG A 45 7.01 -2.38 13.64
N THR A 46 8.29 -2.71 13.74
CA THR A 46 9.37 -1.79 13.39
C THR A 46 9.13 -1.25 11.98
N SER A 47 9.09 0.08 11.85
CA SER A 47 8.95 0.72 10.54
C SER A 47 10.10 0.27 9.66
N ARG A 48 9.82 -0.13 8.41
CA ARG A 48 10.87 -0.50 7.45
C ARG A 48 11.77 0.65 7.03
N TRP A 49 11.38 1.89 7.34
CA TRP A 49 12.24 3.06 7.25
C TRP A 49 13.30 3.10 8.36
N ALA A 50 13.00 2.53 9.53
CA ALA A 50 13.91 2.47 10.69
C ALA A 50 14.72 1.16 10.74
N ASP A 51 14.78 0.41 9.63
CA ASP A 51 15.47 -0.87 9.56
C ASP A 51 17.00 -0.66 9.62
N ARG A 52 17.59 -0.94 10.79
CA ARG A 52 19.03 -0.75 11.04
C ARG A 52 19.91 -1.67 10.21
N THR A 53 19.38 -2.73 9.61
CA THR A 53 20.16 -3.58 8.70
C THR A 53 20.69 -2.82 7.48
N ARG A 54 20.10 -1.67 7.14
CA ARG A 54 20.59 -0.75 6.09
C ARG A 54 21.84 0.05 6.48
N LEU A 55 22.17 0.13 7.77
CA LEU A 55 23.36 0.82 8.25
C LEU A 55 24.64 0.00 8.08
N VAL A 56 24.51 -1.28 7.68
CA VAL A 56 25.62 -2.20 7.47
C VAL A 56 25.60 -2.70 6.03
N ARG A 57 26.79 -2.97 5.48
CA ARG A 57 26.92 -3.48 4.11
C ARG A 57 26.27 -4.86 4.02
N ALA A 58 25.21 -4.99 3.22
CA ALA A 58 24.60 -6.29 2.97
C ALA A 58 25.61 -7.21 2.25
N THR A 59 25.86 -8.40 2.80
CA THR A 59 26.64 -9.43 2.10
C THR A 59 25.80 -10.00 0.95
N VAL A 60 26.41 -10.70 -0.02
CA VAL A 60 25.65 -11.42 -1.08
C VAL A 60 24.65 -12.42 -0.48
N SER A 61 24.92 -12.90 0.75
CA SER A 61 24.03 -13.73 1.57
C SER A 61 23.02 -12.92 2.41
N GLY A 62 22.90 -11.62 2.17
CA GLY A 62 22.14 -10.64 2.95
C GLY A 62 20.63 -10.82 2.86
N GLY A 63 20.16 -11.93 3.41
CA GLY A 63 18.77 -12.24 3.74
C GLY A 63 17.81 -12.35 2.55
N PRO A 64 16.79 -13.22 2.63
CA PRO A 64 15.73 -13.22 1.65
C PRO A 64 15.04 -11.86 1.62
N ARG A 65 14.73 -11.36 0.40
CA ARG A 65 13.84 -10.21 0.20
C ARG A 65 12.65 -10.31 1.15
N PRO A 66 12.19 -9.19 1.74
CA PRO A 66 11.07 -9.25 2.66
C PRO A 66 9.87 -9.92 1.98
N ARG A 67 9.47 -11.08 2.52
CA ARG A 67 8.26 -11.82 2.10
C ARG A 67 7.15 -11.53 3.10
N GLY A 68 5.90 -11.54 2.63
CA GLY A 68 4.74 -11.32 3.48
C GLY A 68 4.33 -9.84 3.67
N PRO A 69 3.50 -9.54 4.69
CA PRO A 69 2.84 -8.25 4.84
C PRO A 69 3.78 -7.04 4.83
N GLY A 70 3.52 -6.10 3.93
CA GLY A 70 4.33 -4.89 3.73
C GLY A 70 5.58 -5.09 2.86
N ALA A 71 5.74 -6.25 2.20
CA ALA A 71 6.80 -6.47 1.20
C ALA A 71 6.70 -5.51 0.01
N TRP A 72 5.50 -5.31 -0.54
CA TRP A 72 5.27 -4.38 -1.65
C TRP A 72 5.63 -2.93 -1.30
N ARG A 73 5.27 -2.46 -0.09
CA ARG A 73 5.69 -1.13 0.38
C ARG A 73 7.20 -1.00 0.57
N ALA A 74 7.89 -2.12 0.82
CA ALA A 74 9.33 -2.14 1.04
C ALA A 74 10.14 -2.19 -0.26
N SER A 75 9.53 -2.54 -1.41
CA SER A 75 10.27 -2.70 -2.67
C SER A 75 10.78 -1.38 -3.24
N GLY A 76 10.18 -0.26 -2.87
CA GLY A 76 10.63 1.09 -3.27
C GLY A 76 11.65 1.74 -2.33
N LEU A 77 12.08 1.07 -1.25
CA LEU A 77 13.03 1.64 -0.30
C LEU A 77 14.50 1.47 -0.76
N PRO A 78 15.38 2.45 -0.52
CA PRO A 78 16.80 2.38 -0.91
C PRO A 78 17.53 1.22 -0.21
N ARG A 79 18.32 0.43 -0.94
CA ARG A 79 19.03 -0.73 -0.35
C ARG A 79 20.26 -0.33 0.44
#